data_AF-A0A1Q8RQT4-F1
#
_entry.id   AF-A0A1Q8RQT4-F1
#
_cell.length_a   1.000
_cell.length_b   1.000
_cell.length_c   1.000
_cell.angle_alpha   90.00
_cell.angle_beta   90.00
_cell.angle_gamma   90.00
#
_symmetry.space_group_name_H-M   'P 1'
#
loop_
_entity.id
_entity.type
_entity.pdbx_description
1 polymer ?
#
loop_
_entity_poly.entity_id
_entity_poly.type
_entity_poly.pdbx_seq_one_letter_code
_entity_poly.pdbx_strand_id
1 'polypeptide(L)'
;MPSEKTRYQSPEDEEDILLAAFNGEKLPQSIRWLDKAKDYCIFATSPEVNKLCSKEGATSKLFARARNVRLIMSNIIPDMADDEKSYCIWYPDTATEVTYRALAQRYPGMRYHVGRACAVAGYSDLYNELQLLPDISIAEEAQDNAESGAVIFESLVGQDTRYAVIDDYTRIVSLTNPKSGVYLNGDTAIRSSLSVARDFKDNISNREHYFDIQEDRFISTEERPGIVRAALDDEHVHLLYSPLPKDLPTTNKDALVIMAAWEGNFERYMRLRRPRRVDGEISAVIRAAYNHTNFAKWLETCLDRVENFEEKERKSPPAGCLCTRHHEQRSLSHHLRHVWRSAACAFLVAGLAPTRTPSESWHGAVRIWLAKSQSPALLQTTKRCSPS
;
A
#
# COMPACT_ATOMS: atom_id res chain seq x y z
N MET A 1 -38.21 -23.71 35.99
CA MET A 1 -37.69 -23.34 34.66
C MET A 1 -37.48 -21.82 34.62
N PRO A 2 -36.36 -21.28 35.12
CA PRO A 2 -35.97 -19.92 34.81
C PRO A 2 -35.12 -19.91 33.54
N SER A 3 -35.44 -18.97 32.66
CA SER A 3 -34.81 -18.74 31.37
C SER A 3 -33.31 -18.47 31.50
N GLU A 4 -32.54 -19.18 30.67
CA GLU A 4 -31.12 -18.96 30.42
C GLU A 4 -30.96 -17.56 29.81
N LYS A 5 -30.68 -16.58 30.68
CA LYS A 5 -30.23 -15.26 30.25
C LYS A 5 -28.87 -15.46 29.60
N THR A 6 -28.79 -15.11 28.32
CA THR A 6 -27.58 -14.86 27.56
C THR A 6 -26.56 -14.16 28.46
N ARG A 7 -25.50 -14.89 28.80
CA ARG A 7 -24.34 -14.38 29.51
C ARG A 7 -23.80 -13.22 28.66
N TYR A 8 -23.84 -12.01 29.20
CA TYR A 8 -23.12 -10.86 28.64
C TYR A 8 -21.65 -11.29 28.51
N GLN A 9 -21.17 -11.48 27.29
CA GLN A 9 -19.74 -11.65 27.01
C GLN A 9 -19.08 -10.31 27.34
N SER A 10 -18.07 -10.33 28.21
CA SER A 10 -17.32 -9.12 28.50
C SER A 10 -16.48 -8.72 27.27
N PRO A 11 -16.13 -7.44 27.07
CA PRO A 11 -15.24 -7.02 25.99
C PRO A 11 -13.87 -7.74 26.04
N GLU A 12 -13.43 -8.11 27.24
CA GLU A 12 -12.18 -8.85 27.47
C GLU A 12 -12.27 -10.30 26.96
N ASP A 13 -13.45 -10.96 27.09
CA ASP A 13 -13.67 -12.30 26.55
C ASP A 13 -13.71 -12.33 25.01
N GLU A 14 -14.23 -11.27 24.38
CA GLU A 14 -14.28 -11.16 22.92
C GLU A 14 -12.88 -10.92 22.34
N GLU A 15 -12.05 -10.12 23.02
CA GLU A 15 -10.66 -9.87 22.66
C GLU A 15 -9.82 -11.16 22.71
N ASP A 16 -9.93 -11.96 23.77
CA ASP A 16 -9.24 -13.24 23.88
C ASP A 16 -9.69 -14.26 22.83
N ILE A 17 -10.98 -14.25 22.46
CA ILE A 17 -11.51 -15.07 21.38
C ILE A 17 -10.95 -14.61 20.03
N LEU A 18 -10.88 -13.30 19.80
CA LEU A 18 -10.32 -12.71 18.57
C LEU A 18 -8.80 -12.91 18.48
N LEU A 19 -8.10 -12.92 19.61
CA LEU A 19 -6.67 -13.17 19.69
C LEU A 19 -6.36 -14.67 19.46
N ALA A 20 -7.09 -15.57 20.11
CA ALA A 20 -6.99 -17.02 19.86
C ALA A 20 -7.37 -17.35 18.41
N ALA A 21 -8.31 -16.60 17.85
CA ALA A 21 -8.67 -16.65 16.44
C ALA A 21 -7.51 -16.18 15.56
N PHE A 22 -6.99 -14.98 15.79
CA PHE A 22 -5.83 -14.46 15.08
C PHE A 22 -4.66 -15.45 15.12
N ASN A 23 -4.39 -16.05 16.28
CA ASN A 23 -3.36 -17.06 16.52
C ASN A 23 -3.70 -18.47 16.01
N GLY A 24 -4.84 -18.65 15.32
CA GLY A 24 -5.27 -19.93 14.76
C GLY A 24 -5.45 -21.06 15.78
N GLU A 25 -5.60 -20.69 17.06
CA GLU A 25 -5.86 -21.59 18.18
C GLU A 25 -7.36 -21.90 18.32
N LYS A 26 -8.23 -21.01 17.81
CA LYS A 26 -9.69 -21.14 17.81
C LYS A 26 -10.30 -20.52 16.55
N LEU A 27 -11.58 -20.80 16.28
CA LEU A 27 -12.38 -20.07 15.30
C LEU A 27 -13.41 -19.22 16.03
N PRO A 28 -13.52 -17.91 15.75
CA PRO A 28 -14.50 -17.06 16.38
C PRO A 28 -15.89 -17.35 15.80
N GLN A 29 -16.90 -17.14 16.63
CA GLN A 29 -18.31 -17.31 16.25
C GLN A 29 -18.75 -16.29 15.17
N SER A 30 -18.07 -15.14 15.08
CA SER A 30 -18.21 -14.11 14.06
C SER A 30 -16.96 -14.07 13.18
N ILE A 31 -17.00 -14.81 12.07
CA ILE A 31 -15.85 -14.96 11.17
C ILE A 31 -15.73 -13.70 10.32
N ARG A 32 -14.84 -12.79 10.73
CA ARG A 32 -14.40 -11.70 9.86
C ARG A 32 -12.89 -11.65 9.61
N TRP A 33 -12.01 -12.05 10.53
CA TRP A 33 -10.57 -11.87 10.32
C TRP A 33 -9.74 -12.89 11.13
N LEU A 34 -9.02 -13.79 10.48
CA LEU A 34 -8.06 -14.70 11.13
C LEU A 34 -6.94 -15.09 10.18
N ASP A 35 -5.71 -14.80 10.56
CA ASP A 35 -4.53 -15.35 9.92
C ASP A 35 -3.36 -15.50 10.92
N LYS A 36 -3.12 -16.73 11.43
CA LYS A 36 -1.83 -17.41 11.72
C LYS A 36 -1.93 -18.43 12.87
N ALA A 37 -1.83 -19.73 12.60
CA ALA A 37 -1.37 -20.71 13.61
C ALA A 37 0.11 -21.06 13.42
N LYS A 38 0.80 -21.35 14.52
CA LYS A 38 2.24 -21.67 14.58
C LYS A 38 2.67 -22.99 13.92
N ASP A 39 1.72 -23.82 13.45
CA ASP A 39 1.98 -24.89 12.49
C ASP A 39 1.12 -24.67 11.25
N TYR A 40 1.70 -24.02 10.23
CA TYR A 40 1.01 -23.61 8.99
C TYR A 40 0.20 -24.75 8.38
N CYS A 41 0.73 -25.97 8.41
CA CYS A 41 0.09 -27.16 7.85
C CYS A 41 -1.09 -27.66 8.69
N ILE A 42 -0.98 -27.74 10.02
CA ILE A 42 -2.03 -28.30 10.88
C ILE A 42 -3.29 -27.41 10.81
N PHE A 43 -3.11 -26.10 10.88
CA PHE A 43 -4.23 -25.17 10.77
C PHE A 43 -4.85 -25.17 9.36
N ALA A 44 -4.02 -25.13 8.32
CA ALA A 44 -4.50 -25.13 6.94
C ALA A 44 -5.26 -26.42 6.57
N THR A 45 -4.94 -27.54 7.23
CA THR A 45 -5.58 -28.85 7.01
C THR A 45 -6.75 -29.13 7.95
N SER A 46 -7.05 -28.23 8.89
CA SER A 46 -8.13 -28.42 9.87
C SER A 46 -9.51 -28.59 9.19
N PRO A 47 -10.39 -29.44 9.73
CA PRO A 47 -11.75 -29.63 9.21
C PRO A 47 -12.53 -28.34 9.06
N GLU A 48 -12.29 -27.41 9.97
CA GLU A 48 -13.02 -26.15 10.04
C GLU A 48 -12.54 -25.15 8.98
N VAL A 49 -11.23 -25.03 8.74
CA VAL A 49 -10.69 -24.22 7.62
C VAL A 49 -11.16 -24.79 6.29
N ASN A 50 -11.17 -26.12 6.15
CA ASN A 50 -11.72 -26.77 4.96
C ASN A 50 -13.21 -26.46 4.75
N LYS A 51 -14.00 -26.45 5.83
CA LYS A 51 -15.41 -26.06 5.78
C LYS A 51 -15.59 -24.60 5.37
N LEU A 52 -14.69 -23.69 5.76
CA LEU A 52 -14.75 -22.29 5.36
C LEU A 52 -14.44 -22.08 3.89
N CYS A 53 -13.41 -22.77 3.38
CA CYS A 53 -12.99 -22.69 1.97
C CYS A 53 -13.96 -23.38 1.01
N SER A 54 -14.80 -24.29 1.51
CA SER A 54 -15.80 -25.03 0.70
C SER A 54 -17.12 -24.27 0.52
N LYS A 55 -17.26 -23.08 1.13
CA LYS A 55 -18.48 -22.26 0.97
C LYS A 55 -18.46 -21.55 -0.38
N GLU A 56 -19.64 -21.15 -0.85
CA GLU A 56 -19.75 -20.27 -2.01
C GLU A 56 -19.52 -18.79 -1.62
N GLY A 57 -18.97 -18.01 -2.56
CA GLY A 57 -18.82 -16.57 -2.45
C GLY A 57 -17.39 -16.08 -2.28
N ALA A 58 -17.20 -14.78 -2.52
CA ALA A 58 -15.88 -14.15 -2.57
C ALA A 58 -15.06 -14.31 -1.27
N THR A 59 -15.71 -14.26 -0.11
CA THR A 59 -15.03 -14.45 1.19
C THR A 59 -14.42 -15.85 1.33
N SER A 60 -15.09 -16.88 0.79
CA SER A 60 -14.57 -18.25 0.80
C SER A 60 -13.29 -18.37 -0.03
N LYS A 61 -13.23 -17.67 -1.17
CA LYS A 61 -12.04 -17.61 -2.03
C LYS A 61 -10.86 -16.94 -1.33
N LEU A 62 -11.09 -15.90 -0.53
CA LEU A 62 -10.04 -15.30 0.30
C LEU A 62 -9.48 -16.31 1.32
N PHE A 63 -10.34 -17.09 1.98
CA PHE A 63 -9.87 -18.15 2.88
C PHE A 63 -9.11 -19.26 2.15
N ALA A 64 -9.57 -19.65 0.96
CA ALA A 64 -8.88 -20.64 0.14
C ALA A 64 -7.48 -20.16 -0.27
N ARG A 65 -7.34 -18.90 -0.71
CA ARG A 65 -6.04 -18.25 -1.00
C ARG A 65 -5.09 -18.31 0.21
N ALA A 66 -5.54 -17.84 1.36
CA ALA A 66 -4.74 -17.83 2.58
C ALA A 66 -4.35 -19.24 3.05
N ARG A 67 -5.25 -20.22 2.92
CA ARG A 67 -4.97 -21.64 3.19
C ARG A 67 -3.92 -22.19 2.22
N ASN A 68 -4.10 -21.94 0.92
CA ASN A 68 -3.25 -22.51 -0.12
C ASN A 68 -1.79 -22.04 0.00
N VAL A 69 -1.59 -20.76 0.34
CA VAL A 69 -0.25 -20.20 0.61
C VAL A 69 0.44 -20.93 1.75
N ARG A 70 -0.27 -21.16 2.86
CA ARG A 70 0.27 -21.90 4.01
C ARG A 70 0.67 -23.31 3.66
N LEU A 71 -0.13 -23.99 2.83
CA LEU A 71 0.21 -25.31 2.32
C LEU A 71 1.49 -25.25 1.47
N ILE A 72 1.60 -24.29 0.55
CA ILE A 72 2.79 -24.10 -0.29
C ILE A 72 4.04 -23.90 0.58
N MET A 73 3.98 -22.99 1.56
CA MET A 73 5.08 -22.76 2.51
C MET A 73 5.41 -23.99 3.37
N SER A 74 4.43 -24.88 3.57
CA SER A 74 4.61 -26.18 4.21
C SER A 74 5.05 -27.28 3.24
N ASN A 75 5.53 -26.93 2.05
CA ASN A 75 5.96 -27.84 0.98
C ASN A 75 4.84 -28.70 0.36
N ILE A 76 3.58 -28.31 0.50
CA ILE A 76 2.41 -29.01 -0.04
C ILE A 76 1.79 -28.16 -1.15
N ILE A 77 1.63 -28.72 -2.34
CA ILE A 77 0.98 -28.02 -3.48
C ILE A 77 -0.49 -28.45 -3.56
N PRO A 78 -1.45 -27.60 -3.12
CA PRO A 78 -2.86 -27.91 -3.23
C PRO A 78 -3.35 -27.85 -4.68
N ASP A 79 -4.55 -28.38 -4.90
CA ASP A 79 -5.30 -28.08 -6.12
C ASP A 79 -5.95 -26.69 -6.00
N MET A 80 -5.67 -25.82 -6.96
CA MET A 80 -6.04 -24.40 -6.88
C MET A 80 -6.73 -23.93 -8.16
N ALA A 81 -7.92 -23.38 -8.02
CA ALA A 81 -8.53 -22.56 -9.06
C ALA A 81 -7.74 -21.25 -9.26
N ASP A 82 -7.93 -20.58 -10.40
CA ASP A 82 -7.21 -19.33 -10.70
C ASP A 82 -7.46 -18.23 -9.64
N ASP A 83 -8.68 -18.14 -9.12
CA ASP A 83 -9.06 -17.16 -8.09
C ASP A 83 -8.56 -17.54 -6.69
N GLU A 84 -8.00 -18.73 -6.51
CA GLU A 84 -7.48 -19.27 -5.25
C GLU A 84 -5.95 -19.22 -5.16
N LYS A 85 -5.28 -18.63 -6.16
CA LYS A 85 -3.83 -18.43 -6.21
C LYS A 85 -3.47 -17.07 -5.64
N SER A 86 -2.84 -17.06 -4.47
CA SER A 86 -2.39 -15.82 -3.83
C SER A 86 -1.20 -15.20 -4.55
N TYR A 87 -1.08 -13.89 -4.39
CA TYR A 87 0.01 -13.13 -4.99
C TYR A 87 1.34 -13.32 -4.23
N CYS A 88 1.34 -13.24 -2.90
CA CYS A 88 2.52 -13.54 -2.09
C CYS A 88 2.53 -15.01 -1.62
N ILE A 89 3.58 -15.76 -1.98
CA ILE A 89 3.72 -17.20 -1.67
C ILE A 89 5.00 -17.56 -0.89
N TRP A 90 5.71 -16.55 -0.39
CA TRP A 90 7.06 -16.69 0.21
C TRP A 90 7.25 -15.92 1.53
N TYR A 91 6.20 -15.25 2.02
CA TYR A 91 6.19 -14.58 3.31
C TYR A 91 5.07 -15.12 4.21
N PRO A 92 5.33 -15.42 5.50
CA PRO A 92 6.57 -15.16 6.24
C PRO A 92 7.72 -16.12 5.93
N ASP A 93 7.42 -17.32 5.43
CA ASP A 93 8.43 -18.36 5.20
C ASP A 93 8.42 -18.82 3.74
N THR A 94 9.57 -19.28 3.26
CA THR A 94 9.73 -19.82 1.90
C THR A 94 9.49 -21.32 1.89
N ALA A 95 8.91 -21.82 0.79
CA ALA A 95 8.91 -23.25 0.51
C ALA A 95 10.29 -23.71 0.03
N THR A 96 10.53 -25.01 -0.01
CA THR A 96 11.74 -25.59 -0.59
C THR A 96 11.80 -25.35 -2.10
N GLU A 97 13.01 -25.34 -2.64
CA GLU A 97 13.26 -25.21 -4.08
C GLU A 97 12.54 -26.31 -4.89
N VAL A 98 12.49 -27.54 -4.39
CA VAL A 98 11.77 -28.66 -5.03
C VAL A 98 10.28 -28.38 -5.12
N THR A 99 9.67 -27.86 -4.05
CA THR A 99 8.26 -27.46 -4.05
C THR A 99 8.01 -26.34 -5.05
N TYR A 100 8.86 -25.31 -5.08
CA TYR A 100 8.69 -24.21 -6.02
C TYR A 100 8.86 -24.63 -7.48
N ARG A 101 9.79 -25.55 -7.77
CA ARG A 101 9.95 -26.17 -9.10
C ARG A 101 8.68 -26.92 -9.51
N ALA A 102 8.15 -27.76 -8.63
CA ALA A 102 6.89 -28.48 -8.87
C ALA A 102 5.69 -27.54 -9.00
N LEU A 103 5.67 -26.42 -8.25
CA LEU A 103 4.61 -25.41 -8.32
C LEU A 103 4.62 -24.70 -9.67
N ALA A 104 5.79 -24.28 -10.16
CA ALA A 104 5.93 -23.65 -11.48
C ALA A 104 5.55 -24.60 -12.62
N GLN A 105 5.84 -25.90 -12.48
CA GLN A 105 5.43 -26.93 -13.45
C GLN A 105 3.92 -27.14 -13.46
N ARG A 106 3.29 -27.25 -12.29
CA ARG A 106 1.84 -27.47 -12.17
C ARG A 106 1.03 -26.23 -12.52
N TYR A 107 1.52 -25.04 -12.18
CA TYR A 107 0.86 -23.76 -12.44
C TYR A 107 1.82 -22.79 -13.15
N PRO A 108 2.00 -22.91 -14.48
CA PRO A 108 2.93 -22.05 -15.23
C PRO A 108 2.67 -20.55 -15.09
N GLY A 109 1.42 -20.14 -14.87
CA GLY A 109 1.05 -18.75 -14.60
C GLY A 109 1.64 -18.18 -13.30
N MET A 110 2.10 -19.02 -12.37
CA MET A 110 2.70 -18.60 -11.12
C MET A 110 4.21 -18.41 -11.17
N ARG A 111 4.86 -18.67 -12.32
CA ARG A 111 6.33 -18.65 -12.44
C ARG A 111 7.02 -17.35 -11.98
N TYR A 112 6.36 -16.19 -12.12
CA TYR A 112 6.91 -14.91 -11.63
C TYR A 112 6.83 -14.78 -10.10
N HIS A 113 5.78 -15.31 -9.48
CA HIS A 113 5.66 -15.42 -8.02
C HIS A 113 6.73 -16.38 -7.48
N VAL A 114 6.98 -17.49 -8.18
CA VAL A 114 8.10 -18.39 -7.87
C VAL A 114 9.44 -17.68 -8.05
N GLY A 115 9.62 -16.88 -9.09
CA GLY A 115 10.82 -16.07 -9.31
C GLY A 115 11.10 -15.11 -8.15
N ARG A 116 10.07 -14.41 -7.64
CA ARG A 116 10.20 -13.59 -6.41
C ARG A 116 10.56 -14.43 -5.19
N ALA A 117 9.96 -15.60 -5.02
CA ALA A 117 10.33 -16.51 -3.94
C ALA A 117 11.80 -16.97 -4.04
N CYS A 118 12.31 -17.19 -5.26
CA CYS A 118 13.71 -17.52 -5.48
C CYS A 118 14.64 -16.36 -5.10
N ALA A 119 14.26 -15.12 -5.39
CA ALA A 119 15.01 -13.92 -4.97
C ALA A 119 15.13 -13.82 -3.44
N VAL A 120 14.09 -14.21 -2.70
CA VAL A 120 14.12 -14.28 -1.24
C VAL A 120 14.96 -15.45 -0.73
N ALA A 121 14.77 -16.64 -1.29
CA ALA A 121 15.38 -17.87 -0.79
C ALA A 121 16.80 -18.15 -1.30
N GLY A 122 17.27 -17.41 -2.30
CA GLY A 122 18.57 -17.63 -2.95
C GLY A 122 18.60 -18.81 -3.92
N TYR A 123 17.45 -19.25 -4.42
CA TYR A 123 17.34 -20.38 -5.36
C TYR A 123 17.69 -19.96 -6.79
N SER A 124 18.97 -19.62 -7.02
CA SER A 124 19.47 -19.12 -8.31
C SER A 124 19.36 -20.14 -9.45
N ASP A 125 19.57 -21.43 -9.17
CA ASP A 125 19.42 -22.51 -10.16
C ASP A 125 17.97 -22.60 -10.66
N LEU A 126 17.01 -22.71 -9.74
CA LEU A 126 15.59 -22.67 -10.09
C LEU A 126 15.22 -21.35 -10.80
N TYR A 127 15.71 -20.21 -10.34
CA TYR A 127 15.44 -18.93 -11.00
C TYR A 127 15.82 -18.95 -12.49
N ASN A 128 17.00 -19.50 -12.81
CA ASN A 128 17.47 -19.66 -14.19
C ASN A 128 16.59 -20.64 -14.99
N GLU A 129 16.12 -21.72 -14.38
CA GLU A 129 15.19 -22.69 -15.01
C GLU A 129 13.86 -22.05 -15.43
N LEU A 130 13.37 -21.04 -14.69
CA LEU A 130 12.07 -20.40 -14.95
C LEU A 130 12.04 -19.56 -16.24
N GLN A 131 13.21 -19.17 -16.75
CA GLN A 131 13.37 -18.37 -17.99
C GLN A 131 12.44 -17.15 -18.02
N LEU A 132 12.48 -16.37 -16.94
CA LEU A 132 11.68 -15.15 -16.81
C LEU A 132 12.30 -14.01 -17.62
N LEU A 133 11.49 -13.02 -17.97
CA LEU A 133 12.04 -11.73 -18.39
C LEU A 133 12.76 -11.10 -17.19
N PRO A 134 13.84 -10.32 -17.40
CA PRO A 134 14.55 -9.62 -16.33
C PRO A 134 13.67 -8.58 -15.63
N ASP A 135 12.88 -9.04 -14.65
CA ASP A 135 11.87 -8.24 -13.97
C ASP A 135 12.47 -7.42 -12.81
N ILE A 136 12.14 -6.13 -12.77
CA ILE A 136 12.69 -5.21 -11.76
C ILE A 136 12.18 -5.51 -10.35
N SER A 137 10.98 -6.05 -10.17
CA SER A 137 10.47 -6.35 -8.83
C SER A 137 11.17 -7.57 -8.22
N ILE A 138 11.56 -8.55 -9.05
CA ILE A 138 12.43 -9.64 -8.60
C ILE A 138 13.81 -9.09 -8.22
N ALA A 139 14.35 -8.13 -8.98
CA ALA A 139 15.64 -7.51 -8.65
C ALA A 139 15.57 -6.70 -7.35
N GLU A 140 14.52 -5.89 -7.13
CA GLU A 140 14.31 -5.17 -5.87
C GLU A 140 14.18 -6.12 -4.68
N GLU A 141 13.46 -7.24 -4.84
CA GLU A 141 13.36 -8.28 -3.81
C GLU A 141 14.74 -8.92 -3.52
N ALA A 142 15.52 -9.24 -4.56
CA ALA A 142 16.85 -9.82 -4.41
C ALA A 142 17.83 -8.85 -3.73
N GLN A 143 17.69 -7.54 -3.99
CA GLN A 143 18.47 -6.49 -3.35
C GLN A 143 18.18 -6.41 -1.84
N ASP A 144 16.90 -6.51 -1.46
CA ASP A 144 16.47 -6.54 -0.06
C ASP A 144 17.01 -7.78 0.69
N ASN A 145 17.14 -8.90 -0.02
CA ASN A 145 17.61 -10.17 0.53
C ASN A 145 19.08 -10.45 0.15
N ALA A 146 19.97 -9.45 0.18
CA ALA A 146 21.31 -9.54 -0.40
C ALA A 146 22.14 -10.78 0.02
N GLU A 147 21.98 -11.31 1.24
CA GLU A 147 22.70 -12.51 1.70
C GLU A 147 22.36 -13.75 0.86
N SER A 148 21.10 -13.94 0.47
CA SER A 148 20.63 -15.06 -0.34
C SER A 148 20.45 -14.70 -1.82
N GLY A 149 20.01 -13.48 -2.10
CA GLY A 149 19.58 -13.00 -3.41
C GLY A 149 20.67 -12.40 -4.30
N ALA A 150 21.91 -12.20 -3.82
CA ALA A 150 22.96 -11.48 -4.55
C ALA A 150 23.18 -12.00 -5.99
N VAL A 151 23.23 -13.32 -6.19
CA VAL A 151 23.45 -13.93 -7.51
C VAL A 151 22.32 -13.56 -8.49
N ILE A 152 21.07 -13.58 -8.02
CA ILE A 152 19.90 -13.21 -8.83
C ILE A 152 19.91 -11.71 -9.11
N PHE A 153 20.23 -10.90 -8.11
CA PHE A 153 20.34 -9.45 -8.24
C PHE A 153 21.37 -9.04 -9.31
N GLU A 154 22.59 -9.56 -9.21
CA GLU A 154 23.68 -9.26 -10.15
C GLU A 154 23.33 -9.69 -11.58
N SER A 155 22.76 -10.90 -11.72
CA SER A 155 22.30 -11.42 -13.01
C SER A 155 21.25 -10.52 -13.66
N LEU A 156 20.32 -9.97 -12.87
CA LEU A 156 19.24 -9.10 -13.34
C LEU A 156 19.71 -7.68 -13.67
N VAL A 157 20.47 -7.05 -12.77
CA VAL A 157 20.94 -5.67 -12.95
C VAL A 157 21.99 -5.57 -14.07
N GLY A 158 22.72 -6.64 -14.33
CA GLY A 158 23.64 -6.75 -15.46
C GLY A 158 22.97 -6.85 -16.84
N GLN A 159 21.65 -7.00 -16.93
CA GLN A 159 20.95 -7.07 -18.21
C GLN A 159 20.79 -5.70 -18.87
N ASP A 160 21.01 -5.63 -20.18
CA ASP A 160 20.84 -4.41 -20.98
C ASP A 160 19.39 -3.90 -20.96
N THR A 161 18.42 -4.82 -20.96
CA THR A 161 16.98 -4.51 -20.95
C THR A 161 16.29 -5.22 -19.81
N ARG A 162 15.67 -4.44 -18.93
CA ARG A 162 14.84 -4.90 -17.82
C ARG A 162 13.39 -4.49 -18.01
N TYR A 163 12.50 -5.23 -17.35
CA TYR A 163 11.06 -5.17 -17.56
C TYR A 163 10.30 -4.92 -16.26
N ALA A 164 9.15 -4.27 -16.34
CA ALA A 164 8.15 -4.24 -15.28
C ALA A 164 7.01 -5.18 -15.68
N VAL A 165 7.11 -6.44 -15.24
CA VAL A 165 6.15 -7.51 -15.47
C VAL A 165 5.22 -7.65 -14.26
N ILE A 166 5.78 -7.54 -13.06
CA ILE A 166 5.07 -7.63 -11.79
C ILE A 166 4.65 -6.21 -11.35
N ASP A 167 3.41 -6.05 -10.89
CA ASP A 167 2.90 -4.79 -10.35
C ASP A 167 2.23 -5.02 -8.98
N ASP A 168 2.95 -4.69 -7.91
CA ASP A 168 2.51 -4.87 -6.53
C ASP A 168 1.39 -3.91 -6.10
N TYR A 169 1.18 -2.80 -6.83
CA TYR A 169 0.04 -1.91 -6.57
C TYR A 169 -1.28 -2.55 -6.97
N THR A 170 -1.26 -3.34 -8.04
CA THR A 170 -2.47 -3.96 -8.61
C THR A 170 -2.53 -5.46 -8.37
N ARG A 171 -1.43 -6.07 -7.93
CA ARG A 171 -1.23 -7.52 -7.76
C ARG A 171 -1.43 -8.29 -9.06
N ILE A 172 -0.87 -7.77 -10.15
CA ILE A 172 -1.00 -8.32 -11.50
C ILE A 172 0.38 -8.66 -12.06
N VAL A 173 0.45 -9.81 -12.76
CA VAL A 173 1.58 -10.20 -13.60
C VAL A 173 1.18 -10.01 -15.06
N SER A 174 1.77 -9.02 -15.74
CA SER A 174 1.43 -8.67 -17.12
C SER A 174 2.51 -9.14 -18.11
N LEU A 175 2.24 -10.25 -18.80
CA LEU A 175 3.11 -10.76 -19.88
C LEU A 175 2.82 -10.13 -21.25
N THR A 176 1.68 -9.45 -21.38
CA THR A 176 1.29 -8.78 -22.62
C THR A 176 1.92 -7.39 -22.67
N ASN A 177 2.94 -7.23 -23.52
CA ASN A 177 3.65 -5.96 -23.73
C ASN A 177 4.18 -5.33 -22.41
N PRO A 178 5.02 -6.06 -21.65
CA PRO A 178 5.59 -5.52 -20.42
C PRO A 178 6.45 -4.29 -20.72
N LYS A 179 6.41 -3.30 -19.83
CA LYS A 179 7.18 -2.07 -19.99
C LYS A 179 8.68 -2.40 -19.92
N SER A 180 9.41 -2.15 -21.00
CA SER A 180 10.86 -2.39 -21.11
C SER A 180 11.69 -1.13 -20.83
N GLY A 181 12.98 -1.30 -20.58
CA GLY A 181 13.93 -0.19 -20.35
C GLY A 181 13.70 0.52 -19.02
N VAL A 182 13.20 -0.22 -18.03
CA VAL A 182 12.96 0.26 -16.66
C VAL A 182 14.15 -0.05 -15.76
N TYR A 183 14.21 0.66 -14.63
CA TYR A 183 15.27 0.58 -13.63
C TYR A 183 14.66 0.39 -12.24
N LEU A 184 15.48 0.03 -11.25
CA LEU A 184 15.01 -0.06 -9.85
C LEU A 184 14.52 1.31 -9.41
N ASN A 185 13.33 1.35 -8.83
CA ASN A 185 12.65 2.59 -8.47
C ASN A 185 11.98 2.50 -7.10
N GLY A 186 12.06 1.38 -6.37
CA GLY A 186 11.41 1.16 -5.08
C GLY A 186 9.89 1.05 -5.19
N ASP A 187 9.39 0.43 -6.27
CA ASP A 187 7.96 0.22 -6.55
C ASP A 187 7.48 -1.21 -6.22
N THR A 188 8.28 -1.96 -5.48
CA THR A 188 7.99 -3.33 -5.04
C THR A 188 7.78 -3.39 -3.53
N ALA A 189 6.81 -4.21 -3.09
CA ALA A 189 6.64 -4.58 -1.70
C ALA A 189 7.63 -5.71 -1.35
N ILE A 190 8.85 -5.33 -0.98
CA ILE A 190 9.95 -6.24 -0.61
C ILE A 190 9.75 -6.87 0.77
N ARG A 191 10.38 -8.00 1.05
CA ARG A 191 10.24 -8.79 2.28
C ARG A 191 10.39 -7.96 3.56
N SER A 192 11.40 -7.10 3.66
CA SER A 192 11.62 -6.23 4.83
C SER A 192 10.44 -5.28 5.08
N SER A 193 9.70 -4.90 4.02
CA SER A 193 8.49 -4.07 4.10
C SER A 193 7.22 -4.84 4.48
N LEU A 194 7.27 -6.17 4.59
CA LEU A 194 6.11 -7.02 4.94
C LEU A 194 6.01 -7.30 6.45
N SER A 195 7.06 -6.98 7.23
CA SER A 195 7.01 -7.10 8.69
C SER A 195 6.24 -5.97 9.37
N VAL A 196 5.68 -5.05 8.59
CA VAL A 196 4.83 -3.97 9.07
C VAL A 196 3.54 -4.56 9.61
N ALA A 197 3.22 -4.20 10.84
CA ALA A 197 2.18 -4.83 11.60
C ALA A 197 1.38 -3.73 12.31
N ARG A 198 0.07 -3.75 12.12
CA ARG A 198 -0.86 -2.84 12.79
C ARG A 198 -1.55 -3.58 13.91
N ASP A 199 -1.79 -2.89 15.01
CA ASP A 199 -2.68 -3.41 16.03
C ASP A 199 -4.08 -3.62 15.41
N PHE A 200 -4.64 -4.81 15.57
CA PHE A 200 -6.01 -5.13 15.15
C PHE A 200 -7.07 -4.21 15.80
N LYS A 201 -6.70 -3.49 16.88
CA LYS A 201 -7.54 -2.49 17.57
C LYS A 201 -7.61 -1.15 16.85
N ASP A 202 -6.68 -0.84 15.94
CA ASP A 202 -6.69 0.42 15.23
C ASP A 202 -7.86 0.50 14.25
N ASN A 203 -8.55 1.65 14.25
CA ASN A 203 -9.71 1.88 13.38
C ASN A 203 -9.32 1.67 11.90
N ILE A 204 -9.90 0.60 11.32
CA ILE A 204 -9.71 0.08 9.95
C ILE A 204 -9.83 1.16 8.85
N SER A 205 -10.48 2.29 9.15
CA SER A 205 -10.92 3.28 8.17
C SER A 205 -9.84 4.22 7.64
N ASN A 206 -8.70 4.40 8.31
CA ASN A 206 -7.95 5.65 8.09
C ASN A 206 -6.64 5.59 7.31
N ARG A 207 -6.04 4.43 6.99
CA ARG A 207 -4.78 4.40 6.22
C ARG A 207 -4.63 3.12 5.42
N GLU A 208 -5.16 3.00 4.21
CA GLU A 208 -4.74 1.87 3.35
C GLU A 208 -3.26 2.06 2.97
N HIS A 209 -2.42 1.08 3.29
CA HIS A 209 -1.06 1.07 2.74
C HIS A 209 -1.15 0.84 1.22
N TYR A 210 -0.24 1.40 0.44
CA TYR A 210 -0.33 1.35 -1.02
C TYR A 210 0.00 -0.02 -1.61
N PHE A 211 0.69 -0.87 -0.84
CA PHE A 211 0.84 -2.30 -1.10
C PHE A 211 -0.01 -3.11 -0.12
N ASP A 212 -0.62 -4.20 -0.55
CA ASP A 212 -1.24 -5.25 0.29
C ASP A 212 -1.07 -6.61 -0.40
N ILE A 213 0.19 -6.98 -0.65
CA ILE A 213 0.53 -8.20 -1.40
C ILE A 213 0.28 -9.48 -0.58
N GLN A 214 0.24 -9.36 0.75
CA GLN A 214 -0.12 -10.43 1.67
C GLN A 214 -1.63 -10.68 1.70
N GLU A 215 -2.43 -9.70 1.27
CA GLU A 215 -3.89 -9.76 1.25
C GLU A 215 -4.51 -9.86 2.65
N ASP A 216 -3.75 -9.46 3.68
CA ASP A 216 -4.09 -9.54 5.11
C ASP A 216 -4.34 -8.16 5.74
N ARG A 217 -4.19 -7.08 4.96
CA ARG A 217 -4.36 -5.68 5.40
C ARG A 217 -3.42 -5.27 6.54
N PHE A 218 -2.28 -5.94 6.70
CA PHE A 218 -1.27 -5.69 7.74
C PHE A 218 -1.78 -5.85 9.17
N ILE A 219 -2.81 -6.69 9.38
CA ILE A 219 -3.37 -6.92 10.72
C ILE A 219 -2.38 -7.76 11.54
N SER A 220 -2.10 -7.32 12.77
CA SER A 220 -1.21 -7.98 13.71
C SER A 220 -1.63 -7.77 15.16
N THR A 221 -1.05 -8.56 16.05
CA THR A 221 -1.20 -8.44 17.52
C THR A 221 -0.21 -7.47 18.13
N GLU A 222 0.86 -7.14 17.41
CA GLU A 222 1.90 -6.21 17.86
C GLU A 222 2.00 -5.07 16.85
N GLU A 223 1.94 -3.82 17.30
CA GLU A 223 2.26 -2.69 16.43
C GLU A 223 3.76 -2.70 16.13
N ARG A 224 4.12 -2.76 14.85
CA ARG A 224 5.49 -2.57 14.39
C ARG A 224 5.50 -1.39 13.43
N PRO A 225 6.18 -0.27 13.77
CA PRO A 225 6.25 0.88 12.89
C PRO A 225 6.92 0.45 11.60
N GLY A 226 6.19 0.53 10.50
CA GLY A 226 6.70 0.08 9.21
C GLY A 226 7.75 1.00 8.61
N ILE A 227 8.49 0.47 7.62
CA ILE A 227 9.51 1.20 6.85
C ILE A 227 8.97 2.54 6.31
N VAL A 228 7.67 2.60 5.99
CA VAL A 228 6.98 3.81 5.52
C VAL A 228 7.01 4.99 6.50
N ARG A 229 7.18 4.74 7.80
CA ARG A 229 7.37 5.78 8.82
C ARG A 229 8.81 5.90 9.31
N ALA A 230 9.71 5.05 8.84
CA ALA A 230 11.11 5.10 9.24
C ALA A 230 11.77 6.36 8.68
N ALA A 231 12.73 6.92 9.42
CA ALA A 231 13.59 7.95 8.86
C ALA A 231 14.37 7.38 7.67
N LEU A 232 14.80 8.26 6.76
CA LEU A 232 15.75 7.87 5.73
C LEU A 232 17.09 7.55 6.39
N ASP A 233 17.69 6.40 6.07
CA ASP A 233 19.00 6.02 6.63
C ASP A 233 20.06 7.04 6.24
N ASP A 234 21.05 7.26 7.11
CA ASP A 234 22.13 8.24 6.91
C ASP A 234 22.88 8.03 5.58
N GLU A 235 23.08 6.77 5.18
CA GLU A 235 23.70 6.41 3.90
C GLU A 235 22.88 6.91 2.69
N HIS A 236 21.56 6.97 2.82
CA HIS A 236 20.63 7.35 1.77
C HIS A 236 20.30 8.85 1.75
N VAL A 237 20.74 9.64 2.73
CA VAL A 237 20.48 11.09 2.80
C VAL A 237 20.96 11.84 1.56
N HIS A 238 22.03 11.37 0.92
CA HIS A 238 22.55 11.96 -0.31
C HIS A 238 21.54 11.96 -1.48
N LEU A 239 20.57 11.04 -1.48
CA LEU A 239 19.50 10.94 -2.48
C LEU A 239 18.54 12.15 -2.45
N LEU A 240 18.51 12.90 -1.35
CA LEU A 240 17.67 14.10 -1.23
C LEU A 240 18.20 15.25 -2.08
N TYR A 241 19.51 15.40 -2.22
CA TYR A 241 20.12 16.56 -2.89
C TYR A 241 20.91 16.18 -4.15
N SER A 242 21.39 14.95 -4.30
CA SER A 242 22.14 14.50 -5.49
C SER A 242 21.23 14.02 -6.63
N PRO A 243 21.68 14.01 -7.89
CA PRO A 243 20.93 13.36 -8.97
C PRO A 243 20.57 11.91 -8.59
N LEU A 244 19.30 11.53 -8.79
CA LEU A 244 18.86 10.18 -8.44
C LEU A 244 19.57 9.16 -9.34
N PRO A 245 20.18 8.10 -8.78
CA PRO A 245 20.81 7.04 -9.58
C PRO A 245 19.75 6.38 -10.47
N LYS A 246 20.16 5.75 -11.58
CA LYS A 246 19.21 5.02 -12.44
C LYS A 246 18.51 3.92 -11.65
N ASP A 247 19.30 3.10 -10.97
CA ASP A 247 18.84 2.07 -10.06
C ASP A 247 18.83 2.63 -8.64
N LEU A 248 17.64 2.85 -8.10
CA LEU A 248 17.47 3.32 -6.73
C LEU A 248 17.82 2.18 -5.75
N PRO A 249 18.58 2.45 -4.67
CA PRO A 249 18.78 1.45 -3.63
C PRO A 249 17.49 1.18 -2.84
N THR A 250 17.44 0.04 -2.15
CA THR A 250 16.42 -0.26 -1.16
C THR A 250 16.46 0.79 -0.05
N THR A 251 15.45 1.66 0.00
CA THR A 251 15.41 2.81 0.92
C THR A 251 13.97 3.28 1.18
N ASN A 252 13.77 4.19 2.13
CA ASN A 252 12.47 4.84 2.32
C ASN A 252 12.18 5.84 1.17
N LYS A 253 11.59 5.31 0.11
CA LYS A 253 11.16 6.10 -1.06
C LYS A 253 10.12 7.17 -0.71
N ASP A 254 9.28 6.98 0.30
CA ASP A 254 8.21 7.94 0.63
C ASP A 254 8.80 9.26 1.10
N ALA A 255 9.93 9.21 1.83
CA ALA A 255 10.70 10.41 2.17
C ALA A 255 11.19 11.15 0.91
N LEU A 256 11.67 10.42 -0.11
CA LEU A 256 12.11 11.00 -1.38
C LEU A 256 10.95 11.63 -2.15
N VAL A 257 9.77 11.00 -2.15
CA VAL A 257 8.53 11.53 -2.76
C VAL A 257 8.15 12.85 -2.11
N ILE A 258 8.06 12.87 -0.78
CA ILE A 258 7.66 14.06 -0.01
C ILE A 258 8.66 15.19 -0.23
N MET A 259 9.96 14.90 -0.19
CA MET A 259 11.00 15.92 -0.39
C MET A 259 11.00 16.48 -1.81
N ALA A 260 10.87 15.62 -2.84
CA ALA A 260 10.75 16.08 -4.22
C ALA A 260 9.51 16.96 -4.43
N ALA A 261 8.38 16.60 -3.80
CA ALA A 261 7.18 17.42 -3.81
C ALA A 261 7.40 18.73 -3.06
N TRP A 262 8.04 18.72 -1.90
CA TRP A 262 8.25 19.90 -1.04
C TRP A 262 9.14 20.95 -1.70
N GLU A 263 10.17 20.51 -2.42
CA GLU A 263 11.10 21.35 -3.19
C GLU A 263 10.53 21.82 -4.53
N GLY A 264 9.36 21.31 -4.94
CA GLY A 264 8.80 21.58 -6.26
C GLY A 264 9.66 21.06 -7.42
N ASN A 265 10.43 20.00 -7.18
CA ASN A 265 11.22 19.34 -8.22
C ASN A 265 10.32 18.37 -9.01
N PHE A 266 9.72 18.88 -10.09
CA PHE A 266 8.73 18.10 -10.85
C PHE A 266 9.31 16.86 -11.52
N GLU A 267 10.59 16.87 -11.92
CA GLU A 267 11.24 15.72 -12.56
C GLU A 267 11.44 14.58 -11.56
N ARG A 268 11.99 14.89 -10.37
CA ARG A 268 12.14 13.92 -9.28
C ARG A 268 10.78 13.40 -8.82
N TYR A 269 9.84 14.31 -8.60
CA TYR A 269 8.49 13.94 -8.15
C TYR A 269 7.77 13.09 -9.19
N MET A 270 7.90 13.39 -10.49
CA MET A 270 7.32 12.58 -11.57
C MET A 270 7.88 11.16 -11.61
N ARG A 271 9.18 10.98 -11.33
CA ARG A 271 9.82 9.66 -11.27
C ARG A 271 9.42 8.87 -10.02
N LEU A 272 9.36 9.53 -8.87
CA LEU A 272 9.21 8.88 -7.57
C LEU A 272 7.76 8.68 -7.15
N ARG A 273 6.82 9.52 -7.60
CA ARG A 273 5.42 9.45 -7.17
C ARG A 273 4.83 8.05 -7.37
N ARG A 274 4.04 7.61 -6.39
CA ARG A 274 3.33 6.33 -6.42
C ARG A 274 1.91 6.50 -6.98
N PRO A 275 1.23 5.41 -7.37
CA PRO A 275 -0.18 5.47 -7.75
C PRO A 275 -1.11 5.83 -6.58
N ARG A 276 -0.75 5.48 -5.36
CA ARG A 276 -1.49 5.86 -4.16
C ARG A 276 -0.68 6.89 -3.38
N ARG A 277 -1.38 7.86 -2.81
CA ARG A 277 -0.77 8.98 -2.08
C ARG A 277 -0.06 8.48 -0.82
N VAL A 278 1.09 9.07 -0.51
CA VAL A 278 1.80 8.86 0.75
C VAL A 278 1.41 9.92 1.77
N ASP A 279 1.57 9.60 3.06
CA ASP A 279 1.22 10.52 4.15
C ASP A 279 2.03 11.83 4.02
N GLY A 280 1.34 12.98 4.07
CA GLY A 280 1.97 14.30 3.95
C GLY A 280 2.26 14.80 2.53
N GLU A 281 2.10 13.95 1.51
CA GLU A 281 2.38 14.30 0.10
C GLU A 281 1.57 15.50 -0.37
N ILE A 282 0.27 15.55 -0.07
CA ILE A 282 -0.63 16.63 -0.51
C ILE A 282 -0.15 17.98 0.00
N SER A 283 0.25 18.06 1.27
CA SER A 283 0.72 19.31 1.88
C SER A 283 2.00 19.80 1.18
N ALA A 284 2.91 18.88 0.85
CA ALA A 284 4.14 19.18 0.11
C ALA A 284 3.84 19.64 -1.32
N VAL A 285 2.93 18.96 -2.03
CA VAL A 285 2.49 19.33 -3.38
C VAL A 285 1.85 20.72 -3.42
N ILE A 286 0.94 21.00 -2.47
CA ILE A 286 0.29 22.32 -2.36
C ILE A 286 1.34 23.40 -2.12
N ARG A 287 2.26 23.17 -1.18
CA ARG A 287 3.37 24.09 -0.93
C ARG A 287 4.14 24.36 -2.22
N ALA A 288 4.54 23.33 -2.95
CA ALA A 288 5.31 23.54 -4.17
C ALA A 288 4.52 24.25 -5.26
N ALA A 289 3.23 23.96 -5.41
CA ALA A 289 2.37 24.68 -6.34
C ALA A 289 2.32 26.19 -6.05
N TYR A 290 2.38 26.58 -4.77
CA TYR A 290 2.42 27.98 -4.37
C TYR A 290 3.78 28.65 -4.53
N ASN A 291 4.88 27.90 -4.42
CA ASN A 291 6.23 28.47 -4.35
C ASN A 291 7.07 28.27 -5.62
N HIS A 292 6.70 27.31 -6.49
CA HIS A 292 7.48 26.94 -7.67
C HIS A 292 6.61 26.96 -8.94
N THR A 293 6.78 27.99 -9.78
CA THR A 293 5.95 28.22 -10.97
C THR A 293 5.99 27.06 -11.98
N ASN A 294 7.17 26.48 -12.22
CA ASN A 294 7.31 25.35 -13.15
C ASN A 294 6.59 24.10 -12.65
N PHE A 295 6.66 23.83 -11.35
CA PHE A 295 5.93 22.73 -10.72
C PHE A 295 4.42 22.93 -10.81
N ALA A 296 3.94 24.14 -10.53
CA ALA A 296 2.52 24.49 -10.67
C ALA A 296 2.03 24.33 -12.12
N LYS A 297 2.83 24.74 -13.10
CA LYS A 297 2.52 24.57 -14.52
C LYS A 297 2.53 23.10 -14.94
N TRP A 298 3.50 22.32 -14.51
CA TRP A 298 3.53 20.89 -14.74
C TRP A 298 2.33 20.19 -14.10
N LEU A 299 1.99 20.52 -12.85
CA LEU A 299 0.82 19.97 -12.15
C LEU A 299 -0.44 20.17 -12.98
N GLU A 300 -0.66 21.37 -13.54
CA GLU A 300 -1.79 21.70 -14.43
C GLU A 300 -1.94 20.70 -15.58
N THR A 301 -0.82 20.29 -16.21
CA THR A 301 -0.83 19.31 -17.31
C THR A 301 -1.19 17.88 -16.88
N CYS A 302 -1.08 17.57 -15.59
CA CYS A 302 -1.32 16.25 -15.06
C CYS A 302 -2.39 16.19 -13.95
N LEU A 303 -3.18 17.25 -13.74
CA LEU A 303 -4.24 17.32 -12.73
C LEU A 303 -5.22 16.14 -12.87
N ASP A 304 -5.65 15.81 -14.09
CA ASP A 304 -6.51 14.64 -14.33
C ASP A 304 -5.82 13.33 -13.94
N ARG A 305 -4.49 13.23 -14.03
CA ARG A 305 -3.70 12.05 -13.60
C ARG A 305 -3.42 12.03 -12.09
N VAL A 306 -3.64 13.14 -11.39
CA VAL A 306 -3.56 13.26 -9.93
C VAL A 306 -4.95 13.10 -9.30
N GLU A 307 -6.02 13.45 -10.02
CA GLU A 307 -7.42 13.27 -9.62
C GLU A 307 -7.97 11.86 -9.95
N ASN A 308 -7.58 11.22 -11.06
CA ASN A 308 -8.13 9.93 -11.53
C ASN A 308 -7.67 8.67 -10.77
N PHE A 309 -7.08 8.81 -9.58
CA PHE A 309 -6.64 7.66 -8.79
C PHE A 309 -7.80 6.86 -8.15
N GLU A 310 -8.98 7.45 -7.99
CA GLU A 310 -10.13 6.76 -7.39
C GLU A 310 -11.16 6.22 -8.41
N GLU A 311 -11.23 6.78 -9.63
CA GLU A 311 -12.32 6.43 -10.56
C GLU A 311 -12.11 5.08 -11.27
N LYS A 312 -10.87 4.59 -11.33
CA LYS A 312 -10.56 3.24 -11.85
C LYS A 312 -10.97 2.11 -10.90
N GLU A 313 -10.98 2.33 -9.59
CA GLU A 313 -11.53 1.36 -8.62
C GLU A 313 -13.07 1.30 -8.68
N ARG A 314 -13.73 2.38 -9.11
CA ARG A 314 -15.19 2.45 -9.20
C ARG A 314 -15.79 1.54 -10.29
N LYS A 315 -14.97 1.05 -11.24
CA LYS A 315 -15.41 0.17 -12.34
C LYS A 315 -15.24 -1.33 -12.05
N SER A 316 -14.71 -1.70 -10.89
CA SER A 316 -14.75 -3.09 -10.38
C SER A 316 -15.67 -3.11 -9.16
N PRO A 317 -16.73 -3.95 -9.10
CA PRO A 317 -17.73 -3.81 -8.05
C PRO A 317 -17.26 -4.46 -6.74
N PRO A 318 -17.37 -3.78 -5.59
CA PRO A 318 -17.81 -4.42 -4.38
C PRO A 318 -19.32 -4.22 -4.25
N ALA A 319 -20.05 -5.32 -4.29
CA ALA A 319 -21.44 -5.35 -3.87
C ALA A 319 -21.53 -4.85 -2.41
N GLY A 320 -22.34 -3.81 -2.21
CA GLY A 320 -22.92 -3.50 -0.90
C GLY A 320 -22.08 -2.66 0.04
N CYS A 321 -22.04 -1.33 -0.20
CA CYS A 321 -22.38 -0.38 0.87
C CYS A 321 -22.64 1.01 0.28
N LEU A 322 -23.89 1.46 0.35
CA LEU A 322 -24.31 2.82 0.02
C LEU A 322 -24.14 3.73 1.24
N CYS A 323 -23.83 4.99 0.94
CA CYS A 323 -23.94 6.19 1.79
C CYS A 323 -22.78 6.50 2.75
N THR A 324 -21.92 7.43 2.32
CA THR A 324 -21.65 8.77 2.93
C THR A 324 -20.22 9.24 2.61
N ARG A 325 -19.93 9.61 1.36
CA ARG A 325 -18.62 10.24 0.98
C ARG A 325 -18.75 11.39 -0.03
N HIS A 326 -19.85 12.12 -0.03
CA HIS A 326 -20.08 13.17 -1.03
C HIS A 326 -19.53 14.57 -0.69
N HIS A 327 -19.04 14.82 0.53
CA HIS A 327 -18.74 16.21 0.95
C HIS A 327 -17.26 16.62 0.98
N GLU A 328 -16.31 15.71 1.24
CA GLU A 328 -14.88 16.07 1.33
C GLU A 328 -14.16 16.07 -0.03
N GLN A 329 -14.59 15.24 -0.99
CA GLN A 329 -13.89 15.04 -2.26
C GLN A 329 -14.15 16.15 -3.30
N ARG A 330 -15.37 16.71 -3.33
CA ARG A 330 -15.66 17.92 -4.12
C ARG A 330 -14.85 19.12 -3.66
N SER A 331 -14.36 19.10 -2.41
CA SER A 331 -13.60 20.20 -1.81
C SER A 331 -12.18 20.29 -2.34
N LEU A 332 -11.47 19.19 -2.57
CA LEU A 332 -10.04 19.19 -2.97
C LEU A 332 -9.81 19.57 -4.43
N SER A 333 -10.65 19.10 -5.36
CA SER A 333 -10.62 19.53 -6.76
C SER A 333 -11.05 20.99 -6.90
N HIS A 334 -12.06 21.43 -6.13
CA HIS A 334 -12.36 22.84 -5.97
C HIS A 334 -11.21 23.60 -5.33
N HIS A 335 -10.50 23.03 -4.35
CA HIS A 335 -9.41 23.68 -3.64
C HIS A 335 -8.23 23.88 -4.57
N LEU A 336 -7.71 22.85 -5.26
CA LEU A 336 -6.62 23.01 -6.22
C LEU A 336 -6.98 23.94 -7.39
N ARG A 337 -8.21 23.85 -7.91
CA ARG A 337 -8.70 24.78 -8.95
C ARG A 337 -8.90 26.21 -8.41
N HIS A 338 -9.33 26.38 -7.17
CA HIS A 338 -9.52 27.68 -6.52
C HIS A 338 -8.19 28.30 -6.12
N VAL A 339 -7.26 27.53 -5.57
CA VAL A 339 -5.86 27.88 -5.31
C VAL A 339 -5.21 28.37 -6.60
N TRP A 340 -5.39 27.66 -7.71
CA TRP A 340 -4.89 28.07 -9.02
C TRP A 340 -5.57 29.33 -9.54
N ARG A 341 -6.90 29.46 -9.45
CA ARG A 341 -7.61 30.70 -9.82
C ARG A 341 -7.19 31.88 -8.95
N SER A 342 -6.92 31.67 -7.67
CA SER A 342 -6.43 32.71 -6.75
C SER A 342 -4.96 33.08 -7.02
N ALA A 343 -4.09 32.12 -7.34
CA ALA A 343 -2.72 32.39 -7.73
C ALA A 343 -2.66 33.10 -9.09
N ALA A 344 -3.41 32.63 -10.09
CA ALA A 344 -3.51 33.27 -11.40
C ALA A 344 -4.10 34.68 -11.32
N CYS A 345 -5.12 34.92 -10.48
CA CYS A 345 -5.64 36.27 -10.21
C CYS A 345 -4.62 37.15 -9.48
N ALA A 346 -3.84 36.62 -8.54
CA ALA A 346 -2.77 37.39 -7.89
C ALA A 346 -1.70 37.83 -8.91
N PHE A 347 -1.39 37.00 -9.91
CA PHE A 347 -0.44 37.33 -10.97
C PHE A 347 -1.00 38.27 -12.06
N LEU A 348 -2.30 38.21 -12.36
CA LEU A 348 -2.95 39.13 -13.31
C LEU A 348 -3.26 40.51 -12.71
N VAL A 349 -3.46 40.60 -11.39
CA VAL A 349 -3.72 41.87 -10.69
C VAL A 349 -2.42 42.55 -10.23
N ALA A 350 -1.36 41.81 -9.95
CA ALA A 350 -0.06 42.37 -9.57
C ALA A 350 0.83 42.69 -10.79
N GLY A 351 0.40 43.66 -11.59
CA GLY A 351 1.31 44.40 -12.49
C GLY A 351 2.27 45.32 -11.74
N LEU A 352 2.94 44.84 -10.68
CA LEU A 352 3.83 45.64 -9.85
C LEU A 352 5.11 44.88 -9.45
N ALA A 353 6.21 45.59 -9.64
CA ALA A 353 7.61 45.22 -9.43
C ALA A 353 7.93 44.65 -8.02
N PRO A 354 9.05 43.93 -7.86
CA PRO A 354 9.35 43.15 -6.66
C PRO A 354 9.95 44.04 -5.57
N THR A 355 9.11 44.66 -4.75
CA THR A 355 9.59 45.29 -3.50
C THR A 355 8.54 45.18 -2.40
N ARG A 356 8.60 44.14 -1.57
CA ARG A 356 8.51 44.19 -0.09
C ARG A 356 8.42 42.78 0.50
N THR A 357 9.00 42.65 1.69
CA THR A 357 9.36 41.42 2.40
C THR A 357 8.16 40.54 2.80
N PRO A 358 8.37 39.21 2.97
CA PRO A 358 7.30 38.22 3.03
C PRO A 358 6.74 37.98 4.43
N SER A 359 6.73 38.95 5.34
CA SER A 359 6.25 38.76 6.72
C SER A 359 4.89 39.39 7.03
N GLU A 360 4.46 40.42 6.29
CA GLU A 360 3.25 41.18 6.64
C GLU A 360 1.98 40.79 5.87
N SER A 361 2.09 40.01 4.77
CA SER A 361 0.91 39.49 4.05
C SER A 361 0.33 38.21 4.67
N TRP A 362 1.04 37.56 5.59
CA TRP A 362 0.66 36.24 6.15
C TRP A 362 -0.41 36.32 7.25
N HIS A 363 -0.42 37.39 8.06
CA HIS A 363 -1.46 37.57 9.07
C HIS A 363 -2.83 37.95 8.49
N GLY A 364 -2.86 38.60 7.32
CA GLY A 364 -4.10 38.93 6.62
C GLY A 364 -4.81 37.68 6.06
N ALA A 365 -4.07 36.78 5.42
CA ALA A 365 -4.65 35.56 4.83
C ALA A 365 -5.16 34.56 5.88
N VAL A 366 -4.45 34.41 7.00
CA VAL A 366 -4.87 33.53 8.12
C VAL A 366 -6.07 34.13 8.88
N ARG A 367 -6.16 35.46 9.03
CA ARG A 367 -7.34 36.11 9.63
C ARG A 367 -8.58 36.02 8.75
N ILE A 368 -8.43 36.14 7.42
CA ILE A 368 -9.55 35.96 6.47
C ILE A 368 -10.06 34.51 6.48
N TRP A 369 -9.18 33.53 6.72
CA TRP A 369 -9.56 32.13 6.85
C TRP A 369 -10.27 31.83 8.19
N LEU A 370 -9.74 32.30 9.34
CA LEU A 370 -10.39 32.15 10.65
C LEU A 370 -11.77 32.85 10.73
N ALA A 371 -11.93 33.99 10.04
CA ALA A 371 -13.20 34.71 9.97
C ALA A 371 -14.25 34.03 9.06
N LYS A 372 -13.81 33.17 8.12
CA LYS A 372 -14.71 32.41 7.22
C LYS A 372 -15.00 30.99 7.69
N SER A 373 -14.15 30.41 8.56
CA SER A 373 -14.38 29.10 9.18
C SER A 373 -15.35 29.16 10.38
N GLN A 374 -15.74 30.36 10.83
CA GLN A 374 -16.82 30.57 11.79
C GLN A 374 -18.01 31.25 11.11
N SER A 375 -18.94 30.45 10.58
CA SER A 375 -20.33 30.91 10.38
C SER A 375 -21.34 29.81 10.70
N PRO A 376 -22.51 30.19 11.22
CA PRO A 376 -23.23 29.42 12.23
C PRO A 376 -24.32 28.57 11.60
N ALA A 377 -24.06 27.28 11.46
CA ALA A 377 -25.10 26.31 11.10
C ALA A 377 -24.86 25.00 11.87
N LEU A 378 -24.90 25.06 13.21
CA LEU A 378 -25.07 23.92 14.12
C LEU A 378 -25.33 24.39 15.57
N LEU A 379 -26.13 25.44 15.75
CA LEU A 379 -26.61 25.88 17.07
C LEU A 379 -28.13 26.00 17.08
N GLN A 380 -28.83 24.88 16.89
CA GLN A 380 -30.20 24.71 17.37
C GLN A 380 -30.39 23.27 17.82
N THR A 381 -30.05 22.98 19.07
CA THR A 381 -30.82 22.13 20.00
C THR A 381 -30.09 22.05 21.34
N THR A 382 -30.15 23.12 22.12
CA THR A 382 -30.04 23.02 23.58
C THR A 382 -31.01 24.01 24.21
N LYS A 383 -32.27 23.58 24.41
CA LYS A 383 -33.14 24.22 25.40
C LYS A 383 -32.55 23.93 26.78
N ARG A 384 -31.94 24.92 27.41
CA ARG A 384 -31.75 24.94 28.87
C ARG A 384 -33.07 25.38 29.50
N CYS A 385 -33.60 24.56 30.41
CA CYS A 385 -34.45 25.05 31.47
C CYS A 385 -33.60 25.94 32.39
N SER A 386 -34.12 27.11 32.73
CA SER A 386 -33.61 27.96 33.81
C SER A 386 -34.40 27.70 35.09
N PRO A 387 -33.80 27.87 36.28
CA PRO A 387 -34.50 27.77 37.55
C PRO A 387 -35.07 29.12 37.98
N SER A 388 -36.36 29.14 38.33
CA SER A 388 -37.00 29.97 39.35
C SER A 388 -38.46 29.56 39.45
#